data_AF-A0A7J6J8G6-F1
#
_entry.id   AF-A0A7J6J8G6-F1
#
_cell.length_a   1.000
_cell.length_b   1.000
_cell.length_c   1.000
_cell.angle_alpha   90.00
_cell.angle_beta   90.00
_cell.angle_gamma   90.00
#
_symmetry.space_group_name_H-M   'P 1'
#
loop_
_entity.id
_entity.type
_entity.pdbx_description
1 polymer ?
#
loop_
_entity_poly.entity_id
_entity_poly.type
_entity_poly.pdbx_seq_one_letter_code
_entity_poly.pdbx_strand_id
1 'polypeptide(L)'
;MHFLRSVAVGLLQAGLISAQTKYADNQVPVSKDSELVSKLFPDVEGIELLSPAFSNDETVPDGWTNGTSGPTSQDTLESFLKGIADQHPWATYHVPFTSEDDCSIPYLNLSSGSSTAKLRIWLQGGVHGNEPAGDQAILALLAKLASNETWTTSVLEKADILVLPRYNPDGVAYFQRELASNHDPNRDHALLQRQQTRDVKTLLSAFDPHIFLDAHEYTASQRLGAQGQWLKAQDIQVSHVKNPNIHPAIRALGEGLFLRAIQGKVRSYGLRTSAYFTAGGGTDLPVLTEPSSVSRAGHNSAGLLQAVSFLTETRGIRLADQHFQRRVAAGLLAVETLLQTAVDNAEEVYATIETARREFTTSTDAIIVTDHARTTNTTWAFIDARNGTLVHVPVQFRDSTPTEADLVRTRPEAYIFPRAWAAVADKLRTLGVEVAVLEEDFVGEAEVLTAESVTLASSKNEGVVESTITTTTSRRTVRVPKGGFRVSTRQKNAAFAFVLLEPENNASLARYNVINLEEGDEYPVFRVLAGQ
;
A
#
# COMPACT_ATOMS: atom_id res chain seq x y z
N MET A 1 21.95 -16.98 -32.38
CA MET A 1 22.08 -17.84 -31.18
C MET A 1 22.54 -16.97 -30.02
N HIS A 2 21.77 -17.01 -28.93
CA HIS A 2 22.05 -16.48 -27.59
C HIS A 2 22.15 -14.97 -27.38
N PHE A 3 20.99 -14.31 -27.32
CA PHE A 3 20.73 -13.16 -26.44
C PHE A 3 19.26 -13.25 -26.01
N LEU A 4 18.98 -13.78 -24.81
CA LEU A 4 17.72 -13.69 -24.04
C LEU A 4 17.75 -14.78 -22.96
N ARG A 5 18.12 -14.40 -21.74
CA ARG A 5 17.84 -15.09 -20.46
C ARG A 5 18.57 -14.33 -19.36
N SER A 6 17.88 -13.40 -18.69
CA SER A 6 18.22 -12.91 -17.33
C SER A 6 17.17 -11.90 -16.85
N VAL A 7 15.90 -12.29 -16.77
CA VAL A 7 14.89 -11.56 -15.98
C VAL A 7 13.96 -12.60 -15.36
N ALA A 8 14.45 -13.35 -14.36
CA ALA A 8 13.63 -14.29 -13.61
C ALA A 8 14.30 -14.71 -12.29
N VAL A 9 14.94 -13.79 -11.55
CA VAL A 9 15.34 -14.05 -10.16
C VAL A 9 15.32 -12.74 -9.40
N GLY A 10 14.17 -12.43 -8.79
CA GLY A 10 13.99 -11.24 -7.95
C GLY A 10 12.93 -11.37 -6.85
N LEU A 11 12.24 -12.51 -6.77
CA LEU A 11 11.20 -12.80 -5.76
C LEU A 11 11.53 -14.00 -4.86
N LEU A 12 12.73 -14.57 -4.96
CA LEU A 12 13.15 -15.74 -4.18
C LEU A 12 14.25 -15.39 -3.18
N GLN A 13 13.91 -14.58 -2.18
CA GLN A 13 14.45 -14.72 -0.83
C GLN A 13 13.38 -14.44 0.24
N ALA A 14 12.20 -15.02 0.03
CA ALA A 14 11.55 -15.77 1.10
C ALA A 14 11.96 -17.23 0.91
N GLY A 15 13.22 -17.54 1.23
CA GLY A 15 13.65 -18.92 1.44
C GLY A 15 13.07 -19.44 2.74
N LEU A 16 11.74 -19.43 2.85
CA LEU A 16 11.06 -20.40 3.66
C LEU A 16 11.20 -21.70 2.87
N ILE A 17 11.81 -22.71 3.51
CA ILE A 17 11.33 -24.09 3.33
C ILE A 17 9.82 -23.98 3.18
N SER A 18 9.20 -24.54 2.14
CA SER A 18 7.74 -24.58 2.03
C SER A 18 7.21 -25.43 3.19
N ALA A 19 7.21 -24.87 4.39
CA ALA A 19 6.38 -25.31 5.47
C ALA A 19 4.97 -25.20 4.90
N GLN A 20 4.25 -26.32 4.91
CA GLN A 20 2.84 -26.30 4.60
C GLN A 20 2.22 -25.23 5.49
N THR A 21 1.63 -24.20 4.88
CA THR A 21 0.88 -23.19 5.62
C THR A 21 -0.28 -23.89 6.32
N LYS A 22 -0.50 -23.54 7.58
CA LYS A 22 -1.60 -24.09 8.38
C LYS A 22 -2.73 -23.07 8.40
N TYR A 23 -3.94 -23.50 8.71
CA TYR A 23 -4.96 -22.53 9.14
C TYR A 23 -4.48 -21.93 10.46
N ALA A 24 -4.40 -20.60 10.52
CA ALA A 24 -3.77 -19.86 11.62
C ALA A 24 -2.33 -20.34 11.94
N ASP A 25 -1.71 -19.73 12.94
CA ASP A 25 -0.40 -20.12 13.48
C ASP A 25 0.78 -20.14 12.49
N ASN A 26 0.77 -19.25 11.49
CA ASN A 26 1.89 -19.10 10.54
C ASN A 26 2.90 -18.05 11.03
N GLN A 27 3.21 -18.03 12.33
CA GLN A 27 4.16 -17.08 12.88
C GLN A 27 5.56 -17.30 12.30
N VAL A 28 6.26 -16.21 12.00
CA VAL A 28 7.69 -16.28 11.69
C VAL A 28 8.50 -16.34 12.99
N PRO A 29 9.56 -17.16 13.08
CA PRO A 29 10.36 -17.25 14.29
C PRO A 29 10.93 -15.90 14.71
N VAL A 30 10.87 -15.61 16.01
CA VAL A 30 11.54 -14.46 16.61
C VAL A 30 13.06 -14.57 16.40
N SER A 31 13.66 -13.47 16.00
CA SER A 31 15.09 -13.32 15.74
C SER A 31 15.52 -11.95 16.26
N LYS A 32 15.69 -11.87 17.58
CA LYS A 32 16.11 -10.65 18.27
C LYS A 32 17.53 -10.25 17.86
N ASP A 33 17.78 -8.95 17.83
CA ASP A 33 19.11 -8.39 17.67
C ASP A 33 20.02 -8.81 18.83
N SER A 34 21.30 -8.99 18.52
CA SER A 34 22.32 -9.18 19.54
C SER A 34 22.50 -7.93 20.40
N GLU A 35 23.15 -8.06 21.55
CA GLU A 35 23.49 -6.90 22.40
C GLU A 35 24.30 -5.84 21.64
N LEU A 36 25.20 -6.26 20.74
CA LEU A 36 26.01 -5.35 19.93
C LEU A 36 25.15 -4.48 19.01
N VAL A 37 24.15 -5.08 18.34
CA VAL A 37 23.23 -4.37 17.46
C VAL A 37 22.23 -3.55 18.28
N SER A 38 21.75 -4.09 19.41
CA SER A 38 20.78 -3.45 20.29
C SER A 38 21.25 -2.09 20.82
N LYS A 39 22.56 -1.91 21.04
CA LYS A 39 23.16 -0.62 21.44
C LYS A 39 22.92 0.52 20.45
N LEU A 40 22.61 0.20 19.19
CA LEU A 40 22.28 1.18 18.16
C LEU A 40 20.81 1.61 18.16
N PHE A 41 19.98 1.00 19.00
CA PHE A 41 18.53 1.25 19.04
C PHE A 41 18.07 1.53 20.48
N PRO A 42 18.65 2.51 21.18
CA PRO A 42 18.11 2.96 22.45
C PRO A 42 16.73 3.58 22.24
N ASP A 43 15.94 3.56 23.31
CA ASP A 43 14.69 4.29 23.41
C ASP A 43 14.84 5.75 22.99
N VAL A 44 13.81 6.29 22.33
CA VAL A 44 13.80 7.67 21.85
C VAL A 44 13.40 8.59 22.99
N GLU A 45 14.28 9.51 23.35
CA GLU A 45 14.01 10.51 24.40
C GLU A 45 13.01 11.56 23.92
N GLY A 46 12.22 12.11 24.86
CA GLY A 46 11.30 13.21 24.59
C GLY A 46 10.04 12.82 23.79
N ILE A 47 9.72 11.52 23.72
CA ILE A 47 8.48 11.02 23.13
C ILE A 47 7.75 10.17 24.18
N GLU A 48 6.56 10.62 24.55
CA GLU A 48 5.63 9.86 25.38
C GLU A 48 4.68 9.08 24.45
N LEU A 49 4.56 7.78 24.67
CA LEU A 49 3.67 6.89 23.93
C LEU A 49 2.47 6.53 24.79
N LEU A 50 1.28 6.82 24.30
CA LEU A 50 0.02 6.63 25.03
C LEU A 50 -0.93 5.64 24.32
N SER A 51 -0.43 4.84 23.37
CA SER A 51 -1.20 3.71 22.86
C SER A 51 -1.39 2.65 23.96
N PRO A 52 -2.40 1.77 23.86
CA PRO A 52 -2.74 0.85 24.93
C PRO A 52 -1.56 0.00 25.46
N ALA A 53 -0.66 -0.42 24.57
CA ALA A 53 0.52 -1.20 24.96
C ALA A 53 1.57 -0.45 25.81
N PHE A 54 1.45 0.88 25.95
CA PHE A 54 2.38 1.72 26.75
C PHE A 54 1.68 2.45 27.88
N SER A 55 0.37 2.67 27.79
CA SER A 55 -0.39 3.34 28.86
C SER A 55 -0.82 2.39 29.98
N ASN A 56 -0.87 1.08 29.72
CA ASN A 56 -1.11 0.07 30.75
C ASN A 56 -0.42 -1.27 30.43
N ASP A 57 0.76 -1.47 31.02
CA ASP A 57 1.57 -2.68 30.86
C ASP A 57 0.83 -3.97 31.28
N GLU A 58 -0.13 -3.89 32.22
CA GLU A 58 -0.91 -5.05 32.65
C GLU A 58 -1.84 -5.60 31.56
N THR A 59 -2.10 -4.81 30.50
CA THR A 59 -2.94 -5.23 29.36
C THR A 59 -2.14 -5.83 28.21
N VAL A 60 -0.81 -5.81 28.28
CA VAL A 60 0.07 -6.37 27.25
C VAL A 60 0.04 -7.89 27.35
N PRO A 61 -0.37 -8.62 26.30
CA PRO A 61 -0.45 -10.08 26.36
C PRO A 61 0.92 -10.74 26.55
N ASP A 62 0.99 -11.80 27.39
CA ASP A 62 2.22 -12.57 27.67
C ASP A 62 2.90 -13.10 26.39
N GLY A 63 2.09 -13.40 25.36
CA GLY A 63 2.57 -13.89 24.07
C GLY A 63 3.39 -12.89 23.26
N TRP A 64 3.35 -11.59 23.61
CA TRP A 64 4.01 -10.51 22.88
C TRP A 64 5.53 -10.67 22.89
N THR A 65 6.14 -10.93 24.05
CA THR A 65 7.60 -11.08 24.20
C THR A 65 8.17 -12.21 23.35
N ASN A 66 7.36 -13.23 23.08
CA ASN A 66 7.73 -14.41 22.29
C ASN A 66 7.23 -14.35 20.84
N GLY A 67 6.58 -13.26 20.42
CA GLY A 67 6.05 -13.12 19.07
C GLY A 67 4.99 -14.18 18.75
N THR A 68 4.08 -14.42 19.69
CA THR A 68 2.94 -15.35 19.54
C THR A 68 1.59 -14.65 19.61
N SER A 69 1.58 -13.36 19.95
CA SER A 69 0.43 -12.46 19.91
C SER A 69 0.90 -11.03 19.66
N GLY A 70 0.01 -10.15 19.20
CA GLY A 70 0.24 -8.70 19.21
C GLY A 70 0.31 -8.11 20.63
N PRO A 71 0.79 -6.85 20.77
CA PRO A 71 0.98 -6.15 22.05
C PRO A 71 -0.32 -5.55 22.62
N THR A 72 -1.43 -5.58 21.87
CA THR A 72 -2.73 -5.07 22.31
C THR A 72 -3.80 -6.00 21.78
N SER A 73 -4.60 -6.58 22.69
CA SER A 73 -5.73 -7.44 22.33
C SER A 73 -6.78 -6.69 21.50
N GLN A 74 -7.70 -7.42 20.85
CA GLN A 74 -8.79 -6.78 20.11
C GLN A 74 -9.73 -6.01 21.06
N ASP A 75 -10.10 -6.60 22.19
CA ASP A 75 -10.98 -5.98 23.18
C ASP A 75 -10.37 -4.70 23.77
N THR A 76 -9.06 -4.71 24.03
CA THR A 76 -8.33 -3.53 24.51
C THR A 76 -8.33 -2.41 23.47
N LEU A 77 -8.09 -2.75 22.19
CA LEU A 77 -8.15 -1.78 21.10
C LEU A 77 -9.56 -1.18 20.97
N GLU A 78 -10.60 -2.01 20.97
CA GLU A 78 -11.98 -1.54 20.88
C GLU A 78 -12.37 -0.64 22.04
N SER A 79 -12.00 -1.03 23.26
CA SER A 79 -12.28 -0.24 24.47
C SER A 79 -11.59 1.12 24.41
N PHE A 80 -10.35 1.17 23.90
CA PHE A 80 -9.61 2.41 23.68
C PHE A 80 -10.31 3.32 22.66
N LEU A 81 -10.72 2.79 21.50
CA LEU A 81 -11.41 3.58 20.47
C LEU A 81 -12.78 4.08 20.94
N LYS A 82 -13.57 3.23 21.60
CA LYS A 82 -14.87 3.60 22.20
C LYS A 82 -14.68 4.69 23.25
N GLY A 83 -13.68 4.54 24.13
CA GLY A 83 -13.36 5.53 25.16
C GLY A 83 -13.04 6.91 24.59
N ILE A 84 -12.31 6.98 23.47
CA ILE A 84 -12.07 8.25 22.77
C ILE A 84 -13.39 8.83 22.22
N ALA A 85 -14.20 8.03 21.54
CA ALA A 85 -15.47 8.49 20.97
C ALA A 85 -16.49 8.94 22.03
N ASP A 86 -16.52 8.28 23.18
CA ASP A 86 -17.42 8.62 24.30
C ASP A 86 -17.01 9.93 25.00
N GLN A 87 -15.72 10.23 25.05
CA GLN A 87 -15.17 11.42 25.73
C GLN A 87 -15.07 12.63 24.81
N HIS A 88 -14.97 12.42 23.49
CA HIS A 88 -14.69 13.47 22.54
C HIS A 88 -15.73 13.55 21.42
N PRO A 89 -16.52 14.64 21.34
CA PRO A 89 -17.62 14.76 20.36
C PRO A 89 -17.16 14.83 18.90
N TRP A 90 -15.86 15.06 18.67
CA TRP A 90 -15.27 15.08 17.34
C TRP A 90 -14.92 13.68 16.81
N ALA A 91 -15.02 12.62 17.62
CA ALA A 91 -14.74 11.25 17.23
C ALA A 91 -16.03 10.42 17.16
N THR A 92 -16.23 9.69 16.05
CA THR A 92 -17.34 8.74 15.90
C THR A 92 -16.80 7.34 15.68
N TYR A 93 -17.26 6.40 16.51
CA TYR A 93 -16.87 4.99 16.44
C TYR A 93 -17.78 4.17 15.53
N HIS A 94 -17.18 3.38 14.66
CA HIS A 94 -17.87 2.53 13.69
C HIS A 94 -17.32 1.11 13.74
N VAL A 95 -18.20 0.11 13.57
CA VAL A 95 -17.82 -1.32 13.46
C VAL A 95 -18.63 -1.99 12.34
N PRO A 96 -18.41 -1.61 11.06
CA PRO A 96 -19.25 -2.12 9.98
C PRO A 96 -18.75 -3.44 9.37
N PHE A 97 -17.55 -3.91 9.74
CA PHE A 97 -16.92 -5.07 9.12
C PHE A 97 -16.50 -6.12 10.15
N THR A 98 -16.45 -7.35 9.69
CA THR A 98 -15.91 -8.52 10.40
C THR A 98 -14.79 -9.13 9.57
N SER A 99 -13.81 -9.70 10.25
CA SER A 99 -12.71 -10.44 9.65
C SER A 99 -13.14 -11.85 9.21
N GLU A 100 -12.19 -12.67 8.77
CA GLU A 100 -12.47 -14.03 8.30
C GLU A 100 -12.77 -15.00 9.45
N ASP A 101 -12.22 -14.73 10.63
CA ASP A 101 -12.53 -15.44 11.89
C ASP A 101 -13.51 -14.66 12.79
N ASP A 102 -14.38 -13.82 12.19
CA ASP A 102 -15.49 -13.13 12.87
C ASP A 102 -15.05 -12.11 13.96
N CYS A 103 -13.81 -11.60 13.87
CA CYS A 103 -13.36 -10.49 14.71
C CYS A 103 -13.84 -9.16 14.14
N SER A 104 -14.28 -8.25 15.01
CA SER A 104 -14.73 -6.93 14.58
C SER A 104 -13.57 -6.09 14.02
N ILE A 105 -13.84 -5.27 13.00
CA ILE A 105 -12.86 -4.34 12.42
C ILE A 105 -13.39 -2.91 12.60
N PRO A 106 -13.05 -2.25 13.73
CA PRO A 106 -13.53 -0.91 14.02
C PRO A 106 -12.67 0.17 13.34
N TYR A 107 -13.28 1.32 13.11
CA TYR A 107 -12.56 2.55 12.76
C TYR A 107 -13.17 3.78 13.45
N LEU A 108 -12.41 4.87 13.50
CA LEU A 108 -12.87 6.18 13.95
C LEU A 108 -12.97 7.15 12.77
N ASN A 109 -14.06 7.92 12.73
CA ASN A 109 -14.15 9.14 11.93
C ASN A 109 -13.92 10.34 12.85
N LEU A 110 -12.95 11.18 12.52
CA LEU A 110 -12.63 12.40 13.25
C LEU A 110 -13.05 13.61 12.43
N SER A 111 -13.94 14.43 12.96
CA SER A 111 -14.44 15.63 12.27
C SER A 111 -14.98 16.67 13.26
N SER A 112 -14.87 17.94 12.90
CA SER A 112 -15.59 19.02 13.59
C SER A 112 -17.06 19.18 13.15
N GLY A 113 -17.53 18.38 12.19
CA GLY A 113 -18.90 18.47 11.66
C GLY A 113 -19.18 19.66 10.74
N SER A 114 -18.18 20.51 10.46
CA SER A 114 -18.28 21.61 9.50
C SER A 114 -18.42 21.10 8.07
N SER A 115 -19.30 21.71 7.27
CA SER A 115 -19.52 21.41 5.86
C SER A 115 -18.56 22.13 4.89
N THR A 116 -17.49 22.73 5.40
CA THR A 116 -16.45 23.38 4.57
C THR A 116 -15.62 22.35 3.83
N ALA A 117 -15.09 22.71 2.65
CA ALA A 117 -14.15 21.87 1.93
C ALA A 117 -12.87 21.66 2.77
N LYS A 118 -12.66 20.43 3.24
CA LYS A 118 -11.51 20.05 4.07
C LYS A 118 -10.65 19.00 3.39
N LEU A 119 -9.42 18.85 3.89
CA LEU A 119 -8.61 17.69 3.55
C LEU A 119 -9.25 16.41 4.08
N ARG A 120 -9.26 15.35 3.27
CA ARG A 120 -9.70 14.02 3.68
C ARG A 120 -8.46 13.15 3.84
N ILE A 121 -8.21 12.67 5.06
CA ILE A 121 -6.99 11.95 5.42
C ILE A 121 -7.36 10.55 5.89
N TRP A 122 -6.78 9.53 5.27
CA TRP A 122 -6.94 8.13 5.68
C TRP A 122 -5.66 7.65 6.35
N LEU A 123 -5.76 7.14 7.57
CA LEU A 123 -4.67 6.54 8.32
C LEU A 123 -5.01 5.09 8.63
N GLN A 124 -4.15 4.15 8.23
CA GLN A 124 -4.34 2.74 8.56
C GLN A 124 -3.06 2.03 8.98
N GLY A 125 -3.23 0.98 9.78
CA GLY A 125 -2.17 0.10 10.25
C GLY A 125 -2.67 -1.32 10.46
N GLY A 126 -1.76 -2.21 10.86
CA GLY A 126 -2.09 -3.60 11.16
C GLY A 126 -2.67 -4.36 9.97
N VAL A 127 -2.25 -4.03 8.74
CA VAL A 127 -2.58 -4.80 7.54
C VAL A 127 -1.94 -6.19 7.60
N HIS A 128 -0.68 -6.25 8.03
CA HIS A 128 -0.05 -7.49 8.47
C HIS A 128 -0.05 -7.55 9.99
N GLY A 129 -0.41 -8.70 10.54
CA GLY A 129 -0.57 -8.85 11.98
C GLY A 129 0.72 -8.98 12.78
N ASN A 130 1.81 -9.39 12.13
CA ASN A 130 3.14 -9.48 12.71
C ASN A 130 3.95 -8.16 12.62
N GLU A 131 3.28 -7.04 12.36
CA GLU A 131 3.85 -5.70 12.18
C GLU A 131 3.19 -4.67 13.14
N PRO A 132 3.16 -4.94 14.47
CA PRO A 132 2.33 -4.19 15.40
C PRO A 132 2.80 -2.76 15.69
N ALA A 133 4.03 -2.35 15.36
CA ALA A 133 4.41 -0.95 15.63
C ALA A 133 3.58 0.04 14.79
N GLY A 134 3.07 -0.38 13.62
CA GLY A 134 2.22 0.44 12.77
C GLY A 134 0.86 0.75 13.39
N ASP A 135 0.16 -0.27 13.95
CA ASP A 135 -1.12 -0.05 14.63
C ASP A 135 -0.94 0.79 15.91
N GLN A 136 0.10 0.54 16.69
CA GLN A 136 0.39 1.31 17.89
C GLN A 136 0.77 2.76 17.62
N ALA A 137 1.50 3.05 16.53
CA ALA A 137 1.83 4.42 16.17
C ALA A 137 0.55 5.25 15.89
N ILE A 138 -0.44 4.64 15.25
CA ILE A 138 -1.74 5.26 14.97
C ILE A 138 -2.55 5.42 16.25
N LEU A 139 -2.58 4.42 17.13
CA LEU A 139 -3.23 4.52 18.43
C LEU A 139 -2.57 5.60 19.32
N ALA A 140 -1.25 5.75 19.25
CA ALA A 140 -0.53 6.79 19.98
C ALA A 140 -0.86 8.19 19.44
N LEU A 141 -1.02 8.35 18.12
CA LEU A 141 -1.51 9.59 17.53
C LEU A 141 -2.92 9.93 18.00
N LEU A 142 -3.83 8.95 18.03
CA LEU A 142 -5.19 9.12 18.56
C LEU A 142 -5.17 9.57 20.03
N ALA A 143 -4.31 8.96 20.86
CA ALA A 143 -4.15 9.37 22.25
C ALA A 143 -3.64 10.83 22.37
N LYS A 144 -2.70 11.25 21.51
CA LYS A 144 -2.23 12.65 21.48
C LYS A 144 -3.30 13.64 21.04
N LEU A 145 -4.17 13.25 20.12
CA LEU A 145 -5.33 14.08 19.73
C LEU A 145 -6.34 14.18 20.89
N ALA A 146 -6.61 13.06 21.58
CA ALA A 146 -7.48 13.01 22.75
C ALA A 146 -6.96 13.88 23.91
N SER A 147 -5.65 13.91 24.15
CA SER A 147 -5.07 14.66 25.27
C SER A 147 -4.83 16.15 24.99
N ASN A 148 -5.00 16.61 23.75
CA ASN A 148 -4.73 18.00 23.35
C ASN A 148 -5.85 18.58 22.49
N GLU A 149 -6.94 19.00 23.13
CA GLU A 149 -8.13 19.54 22.45
C GLU A 149 -7.84 20.76 21.57
N THR A 150 -6.93 21.64 21.99
CA THR A 150 -6.56 22.84 21.21
C THR A 150 -5.90 22.45 19.90
N TRP A 151 -4.93 21.52 19.93
CA TRP A 151 -4.30 21.01 18.73
C TRP A 151 -5.30 20.27 17.85
N THR A 152 -6.11 19.38 18.42
CA THR A 152 -7.12 18.62 17.68
C THR A 152 -8.15 19.51 17.01
N THR A 153 -8.60 20.57 17.68
CA THR A 153 -9.50 21.56 17.08
C THR A 153 -8.84 22.22 15.86
N SER A 154 -7.58 22.65 15.98
CA SER A 154 -6.83 23.27 14.86
C SER A 154 -6.61 22.32 13.67
N VAL A 155 -6.48 21.01 13.94
CA VAL A 155 -6.38 19.97 12.92
C VAL A 155 -7.73 19.78 12.23
N LEU A 156 -8.80 19.59 13.01
CA LEU A 156 -10.13 19.24 12.49
C LEU A 156 -10.88 20.43 11.87
N GLU A 157 -10.42 21.66 12.06
CA GLU A 157 -10.82 22.82 11.25
C GLU A 157 -10.44 22.63 9.77
N LYS A 158 -9.34 21.92 9.50
CA LYS A 158 -8.75 21.81 8.16
C LYS A 158 -8.85 20.41 7.55
N ALA A 159 -9.08 19.38 8.36
CA ALA A 159 -9.12 17.99 7.91
C ALA A 159 -10.28 17.20 8.54
N ASP A 160 -10.84 16.27 7.77
CA ASP A 160 -11.60 15.13 8.27
C ASP A 160 -10.72 13.88 8.11
N ILE A 161 -10.66 13.06 9.16
CA ILE A 161 -9.70 11.95 9.26
C ILE A 161 -10.44 10.65 9.50
N LEU A 162 -10.19 9.64 8.68
CA LEU A 162 -10.62 8.27 8.92
C LEU A 162 -9.43 7.46 9.42
N VAL A 163 -9.59 6.84 10.59
CA VAL A 163 -8.54 6.07 11.26
C VAL A 163 -8.97 4.62 11.38
N LEU A 164 -8.34 3.74 10.60
CA LEU A 164 -8.49 2.27 10.65
C LEU A 164 -7.22 1.67 11.27
N PRO A 165 -7.10 1.66 12.62
CA PRO A 165 -5.83 1.32 13.26
C PRO A 165 -5.41 -0.13 13.02
N ARG A 166 -6.37 -1.05 12.85
CA ARG A 166 -6.12 -2.47 12.67
C ARG A 166 -6.98 -3.04 11.54
N TYR A 167 -6.35 -3.22 10.38
CA TYR A 167 -6.99 -3.81 9.20
C TYR A 167 -7.19 -5.33 9.35
N ASN A 168 -6.23 -6.06 9.93
CA ASN A 168 -6.21 -7.53 10.01
C ASN A 168 -6.18 -8.00 11.48
N PRO A 169 -7.34 -8.04 12.18
CA PRO A 169 -7.38 -8.46 13.58
C PRO A 169 -6.98 -9.93 13.77
N ASP A 170 -7.35 -10.83 12.84
CA ASP A 170 -6.99 -12.25 12.88
C ASP A 170 -5.46 -12.41 12.84
N GLY A 171 -4.82 -11.72 11.89
CA GLY A 171 -3.37 -11.72 11.77
C GLY A 171 -2.69 -11.25 13.04
N VAL A 172 -3.20 -10.21 13.70
CA VAL A 172 -2.63 -9.68 14.96
C VAL A 172 -2.82 -10.69 16.10
N ALA A 173 -3.98 -11.34 16.18
CA ALA A 173 -4.28 -12.36 17.18
C ALA A 173 -3.32 -13.56 17.05
N TYR A 174 -3.09 -14.04 15.83
CA TYR A 174 -2.16 -15.14 15.56
C TYR A 174 -0.70 -14.70 15.42
N PHE A 175 -0.42 -13.40 15.46
CA PHE A 175 0.89 -12.82 15.16
C PHE A 175 1.51 -13.29 13.82
N GLN A 176 0.69 -13.29 12.78
CA GLN A 176 1.05 -13.69 11.43
C GLN A 176 0.86 -12.56 10.42
N ARG A 177 1.48 -12.70 9.26
CA ARG A 177 1.42 -11.70 8.19
C ARG A 177 0.05 -11.65 7.50
N GLU A 178 -0.49 -12.82 7.21
CA GLU A 178 -1.61 -13.02 6.31
C GLU A 178 -2.95 -12.98 7.06
N LEU A 179 -4.06 -12.90 6.32
CA LEU A 179 -5.40 -13.17 6.86
C LEU A 179 -5.52 -14.63 7.34
N ALA A 180 -6.61 -15.00 8.02
CA ALA A 180 -6.85 -16.37 8.47
C ALA A 180 -6.80 -17.39 7.30
N SER A 181 -7.12 -16.97 6.08
CA SER A 181 -7.02 -17.79 4.86
C SER A 181 -5.62 -17.94 4.27
N ASN A 182 -4.56 -17.42 4.89
CA ASN A 182 -3.20 -17.38 4.34
C ASN A 182 -3.09 -16.60 3.02
N HIS A 183 -3.86 -15.52 2.91
CA HIS A 183 -3.81 -14.58 1.79
C HIS A 183 -3.18 -13.28 2.29
N ASP A 184 -2.22 -12.72 1.57
CA ASP A 184 -1.60 -11.44 1.94
C ASP A 184 -2.57 -10.30 1.59
N PRO A 185 -3.16 -9.61 2.59
CA PRO A 185 -4.12 -8.56 2.32
C PRO A 185 -3.49 -7.37 1.58
N ASN A 186 -2.19 -7.12 1.76
CA ASN A 186 -1.44 -6.08 1.05
C ASN A 186 -0.98 -6.53 -0.36
N ARG A 187 -1.54 -7.61 -0.89
CA ARG A 187 -1.44 -8.01 -2.31
C ARG A 187 -2.79 -8.08 -3.00
N ASP A 188 -3.88 -7.83 -2.28
CA ASP A 188 -5.25 -8.04 -2.75
C ASP A 188 -5.94 -6.77 -3.27
N HIS A 189 -5.23 -5.64 -3.43
CA HIS A 189 -5.84 -4.37 -3.80
C HIS A 189 -6.04 -4.14 -5.30
N ALA A 190 -5.68 -5.13 -6.13
CA ALA A 190 -6.01 -5.20 -7.55
C ALA A 190 -7.06 -6.29 -7.81
N LEU A 191 -6.83 -7.50 -7.27
CA LEU A 191 -7.72 -8.64 -7.45
C LEU A 191 -8.99 -8.56 -6.61
N LEU A 192 -8.96 -8.01 -5.40
CA LEU A 192 -10.09 -7.92 -4.49
C LEU A 192 -10.76 -9.29 -4.28
N GLN A 193 -9.95 -10.31 -4.00
CA GLN A 193 -10.34 -11.69 -3.83
C GLN A 193 -11.03 -11.91 -2.48
N ARG A 194 -10.59 -11.23 -1.42
CA ARG A 194 -11.11 -11.40 -0.06
C ARG A 194 -12.21 -10.39 0.23
N GLN A 195 -13.23 -10.82 0.98
CA GLN A 195 -14.39 -9.99 1.32
C GLN A 195 -13.98 -8.79 2.18
N GLN A 196 -13.17 -9.03 3.21
CA GLN A 196 -12.59 -7.99 4.07
C GLN A 196 -11.89 -6.89 3.24
N THR A 197 -11.08 -7.27 2.24
CA THR A 197 -10.43 -6.30 1.34
C THR A 197 -11.44 -5.51 0.52
N ARG A 198 -12.51 -6.15 0.00
CA ARG A 198 -13.57 -5.45 -0.73
C ARG A 198 -14.29 -4.43 0.16
N ASP A 199 -14.60 -4.78 1.39
CA ASP A 199 -15.33 -3.94 2.33
C ASP A 199 -14.51 -2.70 2.71
N VAL A 200 -13.26 -2.89 3.14
CA VAL A 200 -12.35 -1.79 3.44
C VAL A 200 -12.09 -0.93 2.20
N LYS A 201 -11.92 -1.55 1.02
CA LYS A 201 -11.68 -0.81 -0.22
C LYS A 201 -12.89 0.00 -0.66
N THR A 202 -14.10 -0.52 -0.47
CA THR A 202 -15.35 0.20 -0.74
C THR A 202 -15.45 1.45 0.14
N LEU A 203 -15.14 1.32 1.43
CA LEU A 203 -15.10 2.46 2.35
C LEU A 203 -14.02 3.47 1.95
N LEU A 204 -12.80 3.01 1.63
CA LEU A 204 -11.71 3.87 1.18
C LEU A 204 -12.07 4.67 -0.08
N SER A 205 -12.65 4.00 -1.08
CA SER A 205 -13.06 4.64 -2.33
C SER A 205 -14.25 5.58 -2.15
N ALA A 206 -15.16 5.30 -1.21
CA ALA A 206 -16.26 6.19 -0.86
C ALA A 206 -15.79 7.42 -0.06
N PHE A 207 -14.83 7.25 0.83
CA PHE A 207 -14.21 8.35 1.58
C PHE A 207 -13.42 9.29 0.64
N ASP A 208 -12.81 8.72 -0.40
CA ASP A 208 -12.09 9.44 -1.46
C ASP A 208 -10.99 10.38 -0.89
N PRO A 209 -9.99 9.83 -0.18
CA PRO A 209 -9.00 10.64 0.52
C PRO A 209 -8.15 11.48 -0.43
N HIS A 210 -7.75 12.67 0.04
CA HIS A 210 -6.65 13.42 -0.56
C HIS A 210 -5.31 12.84 -0.13
N ILE A 211 -5.22 12.34 1.10
CA ILE A 211 -4.00 11.77 1.68
C ILE A 211 -4.29 10.40 2.29
N PHE A 212 -3.42 9.43 2.03
CA PHE A 212 -3.48 8.08 2.55
C PHE A 212 -2.13 7.69 3.15
N LEU A 213 -2.12 7.08 4.34
CA LEU A 213 -0.94 6.46 4.93
C LEU A 213 -1.27 5.05 5.42
N ASP A 214 -0.35 4.13 5.12
CA ASP A 214 -0.38 2.74 5.54
C ASP A 214 0.89 2.42 6.35
N ALA A 215 0.72 2.04 7.62
CA ALA A 215 1.80 1.82 8.57
C ALA A 215 2.13 0.33 8.74
N HIS A 216 3.36 -0.04 8.40
CA HIS A 216 3.92 -1.39 8.30
C HIS A 216 5.26 -1.50 9.04
N GLU A 217 5.80 -2.72 9.09
CA GLU A 217 7.16 -2.99 9.55
C GLU A 217 7.94 -3.89 8.57
N TYR A 218 9.25 -3.68 8.47
CA TYR A 218 10.12 -4.53 7.65
C TYR A 218 10.94 -5.51 8.49
N THR A 219 11.46 -6.56 7.84
CA THR A 219 12.34 -7.58 8.46
C THR A 219 13.66 -7.00 8.93
N ALA A 220 13.79 -6.86 10.25
CA ALA A 220 14.99 -6.37 10.93
C ALA A 220 16.18 -7.32 10.79
N SER A 221 15.92 -8.62 10.79
CA SER A 221 16.92 -9.69 10.88
C SER A 221 17.43 -10.19 9.53
N GLN A 222 17.10 -9.54 8.41
CA GLN A 222 17.53 -9.98 7.08
C GLN A 222 19.05 -9.80 6.95
N ARG A 223 19.77 -10.92 6.78
CA ARG A 223 21.23 -10.95 6.61
C ARG A 223 21.60 -10.68 5.15
N LEU A 224 22.48 -9.70 4.94
CA LEU A 224 22.92 -9.24 3.62
C LEU A 224 24.46 -9.30 3.50
N GLY A 225 24.95 -9.36 2.26
CA GLY A 225 26.37 -9.49 1.93
C GLY A 225 26.86 -10.94 1.92
N ALA A 226 28.06 -11.15 1.37
CA ALA A 226 28.68 -12.47 1.15
C ALA A 226 28.66 -13.40 2.38
N GLN A 227 28.86 -12.84 3.57
CA GLN A 227 28.94 -13.57 4.84
C GLN A 227 27.70 -13.33 5.71
N GLY A 228 26.65 -12.70 5.17
CA GLY A 228 25.48 -12.28 5.95
C GLY A 228 25.81 -11.24 7.03
N GLN A 229 26.89 -10.49 6.86
CA GLN A 229 27.41 -9.58 7.87
C GLN A 229 26.57 -8.30 8.04
N TRP A 230 25.73 -7.94 7.07
CA TRP A 230 24.99 -6.67 7.10
C TRP A 230 23.52 -6.84 7.47
N LEU A 231 23.01 -5.93 8.29
CA LEU A 231 21.60 -5.75 8.60
C LEU A 231 21.14 -4.35 8.18
N LYS A 232 19.86 -4.20 7.82
CA LYS A 232 19.28 -2.88 7.53
C LYS A 232 19.36 -1.99 8.79
N ALA A 233 19.86 -0.77 8.63
CA ALA A 233 20.16 0.14 9.73
C ALA A 233 19.05 1.12 10.09
N GLN A 234 18.05 1.27 9.21
CA GLN A 234 17.03 2.31 9.34
C GLN A 234 16.14 2.05 10.55
N ASP A 235 15.64 3.10 11.18
CA ASP A 235 14.61 3.00 12.21
C ASP A 235 13.22 2.95 11.57
N ILE A 236 13.05 3.73 10.50
CA ILE A 236 11.86 3.78 9.65
C ILE A 236 12.25 4.08 8.20
N GLN A 237 11.60 3.41 7.27
CA GLN A 237 11.69 3.69 5.84
C GLN A 237 10.34 4.22 5.35
N VAL A 238 10.35 5.13 4.38
CA VAL A 238 9.12 5.79 3.91
C VAL A 238 9.11 5.76 2.38
N SER A 239 7.97 5.38 1.79
CA SER A 239 7.77 5.39 0.34
C SER A 239 6.48 6.10 -0.02
N HIS A 240 6.59 7.00 -0.99
CA HIS A 240 5.43 7.56 -1.68
C HIS A 240 5.09 6.70 -2.90
N VAL A 241 3.84 6.70 -3.34
CA VAL A 241 3.39 5.93 -4.52
C VAL A 241 4.19 6.23 -5.80
N LYS A 242 4.46 5.19 -6.60
CA LYS A 242 5.31 5.28 -7.81
C LYS A 242 4.57 5.16 -9.14
N ASN A 243 3.26 4.86 -9.13
CA ASN A 243 2.53 4.60 -10.37
C ASN A 243 2.48 5.84 -11.28
N PRO A 244 2.93 5.72 -12.55
CA PRO A 244 3.08 6.90 -13.41
C PRO A 244 1.76 7.39 -14.00
N ASN A 245 0.65 6.64 -13.86
CA ASN A 245 -0.71 7.12 -14.18
C ASN A 245 -1.31 8.03 -13.08
N ILE A 246 -0.55 8.35 -12.04
CA ILE A 246 -0.90 9.37 -11.04
C ILE A 246 -0.38 10.71 -11.52
N HIS A 247 -1.22 11.74 -11.39
CA HIS A 247 -0.92 13.08 -11.87
C HIS A 247 0.44 13.58 -11.33
N PRO A 248 1.31 14.14 -12.19
CA PRO A 248 2.66 14.52 -11.80
C PRO A 248 2.70 15.54 -10.65
N ALA A 249 1.71 16.44 -10.55
CA ALA A 249 1.62 17.38 -9.44
C ALA A 249 1.41 16.69 -8.08
N ILE A 250 0.63 15.59 -8.04
CA ILE A 250 0.41 14.81 -6.81
C ILE A 250 1.69 14.07 -6.42
N ARG A 251 2.37 13.46 -7.39
CA ARG A 251 3.67 12.80 -7.16
C ARG A 251 4.73 13.80 -6.66
N ALA A 252 4.79 14.98 -7.26
CA ALA A 252 5.69 16.05 -6.82
C ALA A 252 5.35 16.56 -5.41
N LEU A 253 4.08 16.68 -5.06
CA LEU A 253 3.63 17.06 -3.73
C LEU A 253 4.06 16.01 -2.68
N GLY A 254 3.89 14.72 -2.97
CA GLY A 254 4.31 13.63 -2.09
C GLY A 254 5.83 13.59 -1.87
N GLU A 255 6.61 13.59 -2.95
CA GLU A 255 8.09 13.52 -2.87
C GLU A 255 8.73 14.81 -2.36
N GLY A 256 8.17 15.96 -2.73
CA GLY A 256 8.73 17.29 -2.46
C GLY A 256 8.40 17.81 -1.07
N LEU A 257 7.12 17.80 -0.69
CA LEU A 257 6.65 18.38 0.57
C LEU A 257 6.64 17.32 1.68
N PHE A 258 5.81 16.30 1.53
CA PHE A 258 5.52 15.34 2.60
C PHE A 258 6.69 14.45 2.96
N LEU A 259 7.33 13.79 1.98
CA LEU A 259 8.43 12.86 2.26
C LEU A 259 9.62 13.59 2.91
N ARG A 260 9.93 14.81 2.46
CA ARG A 260 10.99 15.63 3.05
C ARG A 260 10.68 16.04 4.48
N ALA A 261 9.44 16.46 4.76
CA ALA A 261 8.99 16.81 6.10
C ALA A 261 9.12 15.60 7.06
N ILE A 262 8.57 14.44 6.66
CA ILE A 262 8.64 13.21 7.45
C ILE A 262 10.09 12.82 7.74
N GLN A 263 10.92 12.69 6.71
CA GLN A 263 12.31 12.29 6.89
C GLN A 263 13.11 13.34 7.69
N GLY A 264 12.80 14.62 7.53
CA GLY A 264 13.39 15.71 8.31
C GLY A 264 13.06 15.59 9.79
N LYS A 265 11.79 15.38 10.14
CA LYS A 265 11.36 15.19 11.53
C LYS A 265 11.98 13.94 12.14
N VAL A 266 11.97 12.82 11.45
CA VAL A 266 12.57 11.57 11.94
C VAL A 266 14.07 11.78 12.24
N ARG A 267 14.81 12.43 11.34
CA ARG A 267 16.24 12.76 11.57
C ARG A 267 16.45 13.74 12.73
N SER A 268 15.52 14.66 12.99
CA SER A 268 15.66 15.60 14.11
C SER A 268 15.62 14.93 15.49
N TYR A 269 15.09 13.70 15.58
CA TYR A 269 15.13 12.85 16.78
C TYR A 269 16.30 11.85 16.77
N GLY A 270 17.30 12.05 15.89
CA GLY A 270 18.46 11.16 15.79
C GLY A 270 18.14 9.79 15.19
N LEU A 271 16.98 9.63 14.56
CA LEU A 271 16.56 8.38 13.93
C LEU A 271 17.04 8.30 12.47
N ARG A 272 17.39 7.09 12.04
CA ARG A 272 17.84 6.78 10.68
C ARG A 272 16.65 6.51 9.79
N THR A 273 16.66 7.08 8.59
CA THR A 273 15.59 6.89 7.61
C THR A 273 16.10 6.92 6.18
N SER A 274 15.33 6.32 5.28
CA SER A 274 15.57 6.28 3.84
C SER A 274 14.26 6.07 3.07
N ALA A 275 14.36 6.03 1.74
CA ALA A 275 13.33 5.39 0.93
C ALA A 275 13.17 3.92 1.37
N TYR A 276 11.95 3.38 1.28
CA TYR A 276 11.71 1.96 1.52
C TYR A 276 12.31 1.10 0.41
N PHE A 277 12.91 -0.01 0.81
CA PHE A 277 13.47 -0.98 -0.12
C PHE A 277 13.34 -2.41 0.38
N THR A 278 13.09 -3.30 -0.57
CA THR A 278 13.40 -4.72 -0.45
C THR A 278 14.86 -4.94 -0.85
N ALA A 279 15.49 -5.97 -0.28
CA ALA A 279 16.87 -6.31 -0.59
C ALA A 279 16.93 -7.75 -1.09
N GLY A 280 17.65 -7.94 -2.20
CA GLY A 280 17.92 -9.24 -2.81
C GLY A 280 19.42 -9.46 -2.99
N GLY A 281 19.77 -10.67 -3.42
CA GLY A 281 21.15 -11.14 -3.49
C GLY A 281 22.10 -10.31 -4.36
N GLY A 282 23.37 -10.49 -4.03
CA GLY A 282 24.58 -10.35 -4.82
C GLY A 282 25.65 -11.09 -4.01
N THR A 283 26.52 -11.88 -4.64
CA THR A 283 27.49 -12.72 -3.88
C THR A 283 28.41 -11.87 -3.00
N ASP A 284 28.60 -10.58 -3.32
CA ASP A 284 29.43 -9.65 -2.56
C ASP A 284 28.72 -8.36 -2.09
N LEU A 285 27.88 -7.75 -2.93
CA LEU A 285 27.18 -6.48 -2.62
C LEU A 285 25.65 -6.61 -2.69
N PRO A 286 24.89 -5.94 -1.80
CA PRO A 286 23.43 -5.99 -1.84
C PRO A 286 22.84 -5.29 -3.07
N VAL A 287 21.74 -5.84 -3.59
CA VAL A 287 20.88 -5.15 -4.57
C VAL A 287 19.63 -4.69 -3.85
N LEU A 288 19.39 -3.39 -3.86
CA LEU A 288 18.24 -2.75 -3.23
C LEU A 288 17.19 -2.44 -4.29
N THR A 289 15.92 -2.67 -3.98
CA THR A 289 14.80 -2.42 -4.90
C THR A 289 13.70 -1.67 -4.17
N GLU A 290 13.41 -0.45 -4.61
CA GLU A 290 12.25 0.32 -4.17
C GLU A 290 10.94 -0.37 -4.62
N PRO A 291 9.81 -0.19 -3.90
CA PRO A 291 8.52 -0.63 -4.40
C PRO A 291 8.26 -0.22 -5.85
N SER A 292 7.80 -1.17 -6.66
CA SER A 292 7.37 -0.92 -8.04
C SER A 292 6.08 -0.08 -8.10
N SER A 293 5.73 0.39 -9.29
CA SER A 293 4.45 1.03 -9.64
C SER A 293 3.20 0.15 -9.50
N VAL A 294 3.37 -1.16 -9.26
CA VAL A 294 2.28 -2.15 -9.28
C VAL A 294 1.24 -1.88 -8.19
N SER A 295 -0.01 -1.69 -8.61
CA SER A 295 -1.13 -1.27 -7.75
C SER A 295 -1.87 -2.41 -7.04
N ARG A 296 -1.15 -3.48 -6.69
CA ARG A 296 -1.67 -4.59 -5.86
C ARG A 296 -1.47 -4.39 -4.36
N ALA A 297 -0.53 -3.51 -3.97
CA ALA A 297 -0.33 -3.08 -2.60
C ALA A 297 -1.24 -1.91 -2.24
N GLY A 298 -1.61 -1.79 -0.96
CA GLY A 298 -2.58 -0.83 -0.43
C GLY A 298 -2.25 0.60 -0.81
N HIS A 299 -1.06 1.07 -0.45
CA HIS A 299 -0.61 2.44 -0.78
C HIS A 299 -0.58 2.72 -2.29
N ASN A 300 -0.06 1.80 -3.11
CA ASN A 300 -0.01 2.01 -4.57
C ASN A 300 -1.42 2.03 -5.18
N SER A 301 -2.34 1.19 -4.68
CA SER A 301 -3.75 1.19 -5.08
C SER A 301 -4.46 2.46 -4.62
N ALA A 302 -4.22 2.94 -3.40
CA ALA A 302 -4.79 4.18 -2.90
C ALA A 302 -4.35 5.41 -3.72
N GLY A 303 -3.10 5.44 -4.18
CA GLY A 303 -2.60 6.51 -5.05
C GLY A 303 -3.37 6.66 -6.37
N LEU A 304 -3.95 5.57 -6.90
CA LEU A 304 -4.76 5.61 -8.13
C LEU A 304 -6.11 6.34 -7.97
N LEU A 305 -6.53 6.65 -6.73
CA LEU A 305 -7.61 7.60 -6.46
C LEU A 305 -7.21 9.06 -6.74
N GLN A 306 -6.03 9.29 -7.34
CA GLN A 306 -5.37 10.58 -7.47
C GLN A 306 -5.21 11.21 -6.08
N ALA A 307 -4.48 10.50 -5.22
CA ALA A 307 -4.24 10.86 -3.82
C ALA A 307 -2.75 10.81 -3.49
N VAL A 308 -2.31 11.64 -2.54
CA VAL A 308 -0.98 11.52 -1.95
C VAL A 308 -0.98 10.28 -1.06
N SER A 309 -0.20 9.26 -1.39
CA SER A 309 -0.25 7.97 -0.71
C SER A 309 1.12 7.52 -0.22
N PHE A 310 1.20 7.05 1.02
CA PHE A 310 2.42 6.64 1.69
C PHE A 310 2.35 5.24 2.27
N LEU A 311 3.49 4.57 2.25
CA LEU A 311 3.83 3.41 3.04
C LEU A 311 4.95 3.80 4.02
N THR A 312 4.77 3.53 5.31
CA THR A 312 5.83 3.64 6.32
C THR A 312 6.20 2.26 6.84
N GLU A 313 7.48 2.00 7.00
CA GLU A 313 8.04 0.68 7.30
C GLU A 313 9.04 0.81 8.45
N THR A 314 8.60 0.57 9.70
CA THR A 314 9.51 0.56 10.87
C THR A 314 10.26 -0.76 10.98
N ARG A 315 11.39 -0.77 11.67
CA ARG A 315 12.24 -1.97 11.77
C ARG A 315 11.72 -2.96 12.84
N GLY A 316 10.83 -3.89 12.51
CA GLY A 316 10.23 -4.75 13.57
C GLY A 316 9.83 -6.18 13.27
N ILE A 317 9.67 -6.61 12.02
CA ILE A 317 9.36 -8.03 11.74
C ILE A 317 10.46 -8.91 12.36
N ARG A 318 10.02 -9.94 13.11
CA ARG A 318 10.83 -10.90 13.90
C ARG A 318 11.46 -10.36 15.18
N LEU A 319 11.25 -9.11 15.57
CA LEU A 319 11.81 -8.57 16.82
C LEU A 319 10.95 -8.82 18.06
N ALA A 320 9.68 -9.21 17.89
CA ALA A 320 8.70 -9.31 18.99
C ALA A 320 8.70 -7.99 19.79
N ASP A 321 8.88 -8.00 21.11
CA ASP A 321 8.93 -6.83 21.99
C ASP A 321 10.21 -5.97 21.90
N GLN A 322 11.25 -6.42 21.19
CA GLN A 322 12.53 -5.71 21.20
C GLN A 322 12.42 -4.33 20.53
N HIS A 323 13.04 -3.31 21.15
CA HIS A 323 13.06 -1.92 20.67
C HIS A 323 11.66 -1.34 20.42
N PHE A 324 10.62 -1.84 21.09
CA PHE A 324 9.24 -1.53 20.73
C PHE A 324 8.91 -0.05 20.87
N GLN A 325 9.34 0.60 21.96
CA GLN A 325 9.19 2.05 22.14
C GLN A 325 9.76 2.79 20.94
N ARG A 326 11.02 2.51 20.58
CA ARG A 326 11.69 3.16 19.44
C ARG A 326 10.97 2.96 18.10
N ARG A 327 10.43 1.76 17.84
CA ARG A 327 9.67 1.47 16.61
C ARG A 327 8.38 2.28 16.56
N VAL A 328 7.61 2.27 17.64
CA VAL A 328 6.33 3.00 17.74
C VAL A 328 6.57 4.51 17.71
N ALA A 329 7.62 5.01 18.38
CA ALA A 329 8.01 6.42 18.32
C ALA A 329 8.41 6.86 16.90
N ALA A 330 9.17 6.05 16.16
CA ALA A 330 9.52 6.34 14.77
C ALA A 330 8.27 6.40 13.87
N GLY A 331 7.35 5.45 14.05
CA GLY A 331 6.05 5.45 13.37
C GLY A 331 5.21 6.67 13.72
N LEU A 332 5.07 6.99 15.00
CA LEU A 332 4.30 8.14 15.50
C LEU A 332 4.83 9.45 14.89
N LEU A 333 6.15 9.65 14.90
CA LEU A 333 6.77 10.82 14.28
C LEU A 333 6.38 10.95 12.80
N ALA A 334 6.33 9.84 12.05
CA ALA A 334 5.97 9.88 10.64
C ALA A 334 4.49 10.22 10.42
N VAL A 335 3.58 9.55 11.13
CA VAL A 335 2.13 9.77 10.98
C VAL A 335 1.74 11.19 11.46
N GLU A 336 2.27 11.63 12.60
CA GLU A 336 2.05 12.97 13.14
C GLU A 336 2.61 14.05 12.20
N THR A 337 3.80 13.85 11.63
CA THR A 337 4.38 14.81 10.68
C THR A 337 3.59 14.89 9.39
N LEU A 338 3.10 13.76 8.87
CA LEU A 338 2.21 13.76 7.72
C LEU A 338 0.95 14.57 7.99
N LEU A 339 0.30 14.33 9.15
CA LEU A 339 -0.90 15.06 9.55
C LEU A 339 -0.62 16.56 9.69
N GLN A 340 0.44 16.92 10.43
CA GLN A 340 0.79 18.31 10.66
C GLN A 340 1.16 19.04 9.36
N THR A 341 1.94 18.40 8.48
CA THR A 341 2.31 18.95 7.17
C THR A 341 1.06 19.18 6.31
N ALA A 342 0.09 18.27 6.36
CA ALA A 342 -1.17 18.41 5.63
C ALA A 342 -1.96 19.63 6.10
N VAL A 343 -2.13 19.81 7.41
CA VAL A 343 -2.93 20.93 7.96
C VAL A 343 -2.20 22.27 7.88
N ASP A 344 -0.87 22.30 7.96
CA ASP A 344 -0.08 23.52 7.79
C ASP A 344 -0.17 24.05 6.36
N ASN A 345 -0.36 23.16 5.37
CA ASN A 345 -0.42 23.49 3.94
C ASN A 345 -1.81 23.18 3.34
N ALA A 346 -2.87 23.22 4.15
CA ALA A 346 -4.17 22.65 3.78
C ALA A 346 -4.75 23.17 2.46
N GLU A 347 -4.70 24.49 2.25
CA GLU A 347 -5.21 25.13 1.03
C GLU A 347 -4.42 24.72 -0.22
N GLU A 348 -3.09 24.74 -0.15
CA GLU A 348 -2.21 24.36 -1.26
C GLU A 348 -2.37 22.89 -1.62
N VAL A 349 -2.38 22.01 -0.61
CA VAL A 349 -2.54 20.56 -0.79
C VAL A 349 -3.91 20.25 -1.41
N TYR A 350 -4.98 20.83 -0.87
CA TYR A 350 -6.33 20.64 -1.38
C TYR A 350 -6.44 21.14 -2.83
N ALA A 351 -6.00 22.36 -3.10
CA ALA A 351 -6.08 22.97 -4.42
C ALA A 351 -5.25 22.19 -5.46
N THR A 352 -4.05 21.74 -5.09
CA THR A 352 -3.18 20.95 -5.99
C THR A 352 -3.83 19.64 -6.37
N ILE A 353 -4.38 18.89 -5.40
CA ILE A 353 -4.99 17.58 -5.63
C ILE A 353 -6.29 17.72 -6.43
N GLU A 354 -7.16 18.66 -6.07
CA GLU A 354 -8.43 18.86 -6.77
C GLU A 354 -8.23 19.41 -8.19
N THR A 355 -7.21 20.25 -8.42
CA THR A 355 -6.83 20.67 -9.77
C THR A 355 -6.30 19.50 -10.59
N ALA A 356 -5.39 18.71 -10.03
CA ALA A 356 -4.87 17.50 -10.66
C ALA A 356 -5.98 16.50 -11.03
N ARG A 357 -7.00 16.32 -10.17
CA ARG A 357 -8.16 15.46 -10.44
C ARG A 357 -9.00 15.96 -11.61
N ARG A 358 -9.25 17.27 -11.70
CA ARG A 358 -9.96 17.89 -12.82
C ARG A 358 -9.16 17.75 -14.13
N GLU A 359 -7.88 18.09 -14.11
CA GLU A 359 -6.98 17.96 -15.25
C GLU A 359 -6.88 16.51 -15.73
N PHE A 360 -6.71 15.55 -14.81
CA PHE A 360 -6.66 14.13 -15.12
C PHE A 360 -7.96 13.64 -15.76
N THR A 361 -9.12 14.13 -15.32
CA THR A 361 -10.43 13.76 -15.88
C THR A 361 -10.58 14.22 -17.33
N THR A 362 -10.07 15.40 -17.67
CA THR A 362 -10.18 15.97 -19.02
C THR A 362 -8.98 15.67 -19.94
N SER A 363 -7.88 15.16 -19.39
CA SER A 363 -6.63 14.94 -20.13
C SER A 363 -6.78 13.93 -21.26
N THR A 364 -6.18 14.22 -22.41
CA THR A 364 -6.07 13.29 -23.56
C THR A 364 -4.70 12.61 -23.62
N ASP A 365 -3.86 12.80 -22.61
CA ASP A 365 -2.50 12.26 -22.58
C ASP A 365 -2.52 10.73 -22.63
N ALA A 366 -1.45 10.16 -23.17
CA ALA A 366 -1.30 8.73 -23.26
C ALA A 366 -1.25 8.07 -21.87
N ILE A 367 -1.75 6.84 -21.78
CA ILE A 367 -1.66 6.00 -20.58
C ILE A 367 -0.38 5.19 -20.60
N ILE A 368 0.15 4.89 -19.41
CA ILE A 368 1.32 4.02 -19.25
C ILE A 368 0.83 2.64 -18.81
N VAL A 369 1.08 1.64 -19.64
CA VAL A 369 0.63 0.27 -19.41
C VAL A 369 1.66 -0.55 -18.66
N THR A 370 2.95 -0.41 -19.00
CA THR A 370 4.05 -1.02 -18.24
C THR A 370 5.19 -0.04 -18.08
N ASP A 371 5.95 -0.22 -17.00
CA ASP A 371 7.08 0.60 -16.62
C ASP A 371 8.08 -0.22 -15.78
N HIS A 372 9.32 0.28 -15.68
CA HIS A 372 10.38 -0.36 -14.92
C HIS A 372 11.20 0.64 -14.07
N ALA A 373 11.88 0.09 -13.07
CA ALA A 373 12.77 0.84 -12.19
C ALA A 373 14.13 1.08 -12.86
N ARG A 374 14.69 2.28 -12.67
CA ARG A 374 16.02 2.65 -13.15
C ARG A 374 17.09 2.04 -12.27
N THR A 375 18.19 1.60 -12.86
CA THR A 375 19.31 1.06 -12.07
C THR A 375 20.35 2.15 -11.83
N THR A 376 20.63 2.42 -10.56
CA THR A 376 21.65 3.39 -10.11
C THR A 376 22.65 2.71 -9.19
N ASN A 377 23.86 3.27 -9.09
CA ASN A 377 24.84 2.87 -8.09
C ASN A 377 24.90 3.95 -7.02
N THR A 378 24.79 3.55 -5.75
CA THR A 378 24.83 4.47 -4.61
C THR A 378 25.49 3.81 -3.40
N THR A 379 25.51 4.49 -2.27
CA THR A 379 25.91 3.91 -0.98
C THR A 379 24.73 3.89 -0.03
N TRP A 380 24.64 2.86 0.80
CA TRP A 380 23.56 2.71 1.78
C TRP A 380 24.10 2.39 3.16
N ALA A 381 23.42 2.89 4.18
CA ALA A 381 23.77 2.61 5.56
C ALA A 381 23.23 1.22 5.99
N PHE A 382 24.14 0.39 6.49
CA PHE A 382 23.86 -0.90 7.12
C PHE A 382 24.53 -0.98 8.50
N ILE A 383 24.17 -1.99 9.26
CA ILE A 383 24.85 -2.38 10.49
C ILE A 383 25.69 -3.60 10.17
N ASP A 384 26.98 -3.55 10.49
CA ASP A 384 27.82 -4.75 10.53
C ASP A 384 27.52 -5.51 11.82
N ALA A 385 26.84 -6.64 11.69
CA ALA A 385 26.34 -7.39 12.82
C ALA A 385 27.43 -8.13 13.61
N ARG A 386 28.68 -8.16 13.11
CA ARG A 386 29.82 -8.80 13.79
C ARG A 386 30.35 -7.94 14.93
N ASN A 387 30.22 -6.63 14.82
CA ASN A 387 30.76 -5.66 15.78
C ASN A 387 29.74 -4.59 16.22
N GLY A 388 28.55 -4.54 15.61
CA GLY A 388 27.51 -3.57 15.94
C GLY A 388 27.81 -2.15 15.46
N THR A 389 28.58 -1.97 14.39
CA THR A 389 28.92 -0.63 13.86
C THR A 389 28.14 -0.28 12.60
N LEU A 390 27.83 1.01 12.43
CA LEU A 390 27.30 1.53 11.17
C LEU A 390 28.37 1.52 10.08
N VAL A 391 28.00 1.04 8.90
CA VAL A 391 28.85 1.00 7.70
C VAL A 391 28.09 1.51 6.49
N HIS A 392 28.79 2.19 5.58
CA HIS A 392 28.24 2.61 4.30
C HIS A 392 28.74 1.65 3.21
N VAL A 393 27.81 0.95 2.58
CA VAL A 393 28.12 -0.11 1.62
C VAL A 393 27.69 0.33 0.23
N PRO A 394 28.53 0.17 -0.81
CA PRO A 394 28.10 0.35 -2.20
C PRO A 394 26.98 -0.64 -2.55
N VAL A 395 25.92 -0.13 -3.17
CA VAL A 395 24.78 -0.94 -3.60
C VAL A 395 24.39 -0.58 -5.02
N GLN A 396 23.83 -1.57 -5.72
CA GLN A 396 23.00 -1.30 -6.87
C GLN A 396 21.58 -1.03 -6.36
N PHE A 397 20.99 0.11 -6.73
CA PHE A 397 19.65 0.51 -6.33
C PHE A 397 18.75 0.59 -7.56
N ARG A 398 17.70 -0.24 -7.58
CA ARG A 398 16.59 -0.17 -8.52
C ARG A 398 15.60 0.87 -8.01
N ASP A 399 15.75 2.07 -8.56
CA ASP A 399 15.06 3.30 -8.20
C ASP A 399 13.78 3.46 -9.04
N SER A 400 12.64 3.50 -8.37
CA SER A 400 11.32 3.68 -8.99
C SER A 400 10.85 5.14 -8.92
N THR A 401 11.74 6.08 -8.60
CA THR A 401 11.42 7.49 -8.35
C THR A 401 12.16 8.43 -9.31
N PRO A 402 11.62 8.70 -10.52
CA PRO A 402 10.47 8.03 -11.14
C PRO A 402 10.86 6.72 -11.85
N THR A 403 9.84 5.92 -12.20
CA THR A 403 9.98 4.81 -13.14
C THR A 403 10.10 5.29 -14.59
N GLU A 404 10.57 4.41 -15.47
CA GLU A 404 10.64 4.63 -16.92
C GLU A 404 9.55 3.81 -17.62
N ALA A 405 8.80 4.45 -18.52
CA ALA A 405 7.71 3.79 -19.22
C ALA A 405 8.25 2.86 -20.32
N ASP A 406 7.72 1.63 -20.37
CA ASP A 406 8.07 0.63 -21.38
C ASP A 406 7.01 0.56 -22.49
N LEU A 407 5.73 0.55 -22.10
CA LEU A 407 4.60 0.50 -23.02
C LEU A 407 3.65 1.66 -22.74
N VAL A 408 3.48 2.51 -23.74
CA VAL A 408 2.60 3.67 -23.71
C VAL A 408 1.52 3.51 -24.78
N ARG A 409 0.29 3.88 -24.45
CA ARG A 409 -0.88 3.72 -25.31
C ARG A 409 -1.73 4.98 -25.32
N THR A 410 -2.39 5.28 -26.44
CA THR A 410 -3.38 6.36 -26.48
C THR A 410 -4.48 6.11 -25.45
N ARG A 411 -4.83 7.12 -24.66
CA ARG A 411 -5.96 7.01 -23.73
C ARG A 411 -7.26 6.77 -24.50
N PRO A 412 -7.98 5.66 -24.25
CA PRO A 412 -9.30 5.47 -24.87
C PRO A 412 -10.30 6.45 -24.24
N GLU A 413 -11.34 6.84 -24.97
CA GLU A 413 -12.50 7.54 -24.39
C GLU A 413 -13.27 6.64 -23.43
N ALA A 414 -13.36 5.35 -23.75
CA ALA A 414 -13.98 4.37 -22.89
C ALA A 414 -13.46 2.96 -23.15
N TYR A 415 -13.54 2.12 -22.11
CA TYR A 415 -13.51 0.67 -22.26
C TYR A 415 -14.95 0.15 -22.34
N ILE A 416 -15.21 -0.77 -23.27
CA ILE A 416 -16.52 -1.42 -23.41
C ILE A 416 -16.33 -2.93 -23.39
N PHE A 417 -17.13 -3.64 -22.59
CA PHE A 417 -17.04 -5.10 -22.48
C PHE A 417 -18.40 -5.77 -22.23
N PRO A 418 -18.58 -7.03 -22.67
CA PRO A 418 -19.85 -7.75 -22.53
C PRO A 418 -20.31 -7.97 -21.09
N ARG A 419 -21.63 -8.14 -20.92
CA ARG A 419 -22.29 -8.46 -19.64
C ARG A 419 -21.74 -9.72 -18.95
N ALA A 420 -21.12 -10.62 -19.72
CA ALA A 420 -20.48 -11.83 -19.22
C ALA A 420 -19.37 -11.53 -18.19
N TRP A 421 -18.80 -10.32 -18.22
CA TRP A 421 -17.75 -9.87 -17.30
C TRP A 421 -18.30 -8.98 -16.16
N ALA A 422 -19.49 -9.28 -15.65
CA ALA A 422 -20.09 -8.52 -14.54
C ALA A 422 -19.18 -8.44 -13.30
N ALA A 423 -18.45 -9.52 -12.98
CA ALA A 423 -17.49 -9.53 -11.87
C ALA A 423 -16.33 -8.52 -12.07
N VAL A 424 -15.94 -8.24 -13.33
CA VAL A 424 -14.95 -7.19 -13.65
C VAL A 424 -15.54 -5.81 -13.35
N ALA A 425 -16.79 -5.57 -13.76
CA ALA A 425 -17.50 -4.33 -13.46
C ALA A 425 -17.64 -4.10 -11.94
N ASP A 426 -17.95 -5.14 -11.17
CA ASP A 426 -18.12 -5.03 -9.72
C ASP A 426 -16.80 -4.75 -8.99
N LYS A 427 -15.69 -5.34 -9.44
CA LYS A 427 -14.34 -5.00 -8.94
C LYS A 427 -14.00 -3.53 -9.21
N LEU A 428 -14.27 -3.05 -10.42
CA LEU A 428 -14.06 -1.64 -10.77
C LEU A 428 -14.91 -0.71 -9.90
N ARG A 429 -16.18 -1.04 -9.66
CA ARG A 429 -17.05 -0.27 -8.75
C ARG A 429 -16.54 -0.24 -7.31
N THR A 430 -16.03 -1.36 -6.81
CA THR A 430 -15.39 -1.43 -5.48
C THR A 430 -14.21 -0.47 -5.35
N LEU A 431 -13.48 -0.24 -6.45
CA LEU A 431 -12.38 0.72 -6.52
C LEU A 431 -12.85 2.17 -6.71
N GLY A 432 -14.15 2.41 -6.78
CA GLY A 432 -14.76 3.72 -7.01
C GLY A 432 -14.79 4.14 -8.47
N VAL A 433 -14.54 3.23 -9.41
CA VAL A 433 -14.68 3.52 -10.85
C VAL A 433 -16.17 3.54 -11.20
N GLU A 434 -16.58 4.59 -11.89
CA GLU A 434 -17.93 4.68 -12.47
C GLU A 434 -18.03 3.72 -13.66
N VAL A 435 -18.94 2.75 -13.56
CA VAL A 435 -19.20 1.74 -14.59
C VAL A 435 -20.67 1.78 -15.00
N ALA A 436 -20.93 2.34 -16.18
CA ALA A 436 -22.26 2.42 -16.76
C ALA A 436 -22.68 1.08 -17.38
N VAL A 437 -23.97 0.76 -17.30
CA VAL A 437 -24.57 -0.35 -18.05
C VAL A 437 -25.05 0.21 -19.40
N LEU A 438 -24.82 -0.54 -20.47
CA LEU A 438 -25.29 -0.21 -21.80
C LEU A 438 -26.81 -0.43 -21.88
N GLU A 439 -27.57 0.65 -22.09
CA GLU A 439 -29.03 0.60 -22.22
C GLU A 439 -29.51 0.05 -23.58
N GLU A 440 -28.61 0.02 -24.55
CA GLU A 440 -28.81 -0.45 -25.92
C GLU A 440 -27.53 -1.11 -26.42
N ASP A 441 -27.60 -1.80 -27.56
CA ASP A 441 -26.42 -2.41 -28.16
C ASP A 441 -25.40 -1.31 -28.54
N PHE A 442 -24.16 -1.47 -28.10
CA PHE A 442 -23.06 -0.70 -28.65
C PHE A 442 -22.65 -1.31 -29.99
N VAL A 443 -22.71 -0.53 -31.06
CA VAL A 443 -22.13 -0.87 -32.37
C VAL A 443 -21.26 0.30 -32.80
N GLY A 444 -19.95 0.10 -32.85
CA GLY A 444 -19.01 1.17 -33.18
C GLY A 444 -17.62 0.64 -33.45
N GLU A 445 -16.81 1.46 -34.10
CA GLU A 445 -15.38 1.21 -34.24
C GLU A 445 -14.73 1.15 -32.85
N ALA A 446 -13.81 0.21 -32.67
CA ALA A 446 -12.98 0.11 -31.48
C ALA A 446 -11.60 -0.45 -31.83
N GLU A 447 -10.63 -0.13 -31.00
CA GLU A 447 -9.37 -0.86 -30.96
C GLU A 447 -9.57 -2.17 -30.19
N VAL A 448 -9.21 -3.27 -30.85
CA VAL A 448 -9.33 -4.63 -30.37
C VAL A 448 -7.93 -5.18 -30.15
N LEU A 449 -7.70 -5.70 -28.94
CA LEU A 449 -6.44 -6.34 -28.57
C LEU A 449 -6.56 -7.85 -28.80
N THR A 450 -5.53 -8.46 -29.39
CA THR A 450 -5.42 -9.91 -29.54
C THR A 450 -4.16 -10.37 -28.83
N ALA A 451 -4.27 -11.40 -27.98
CA ALA A 451 -3.13 -11.97 -27.28
C ALA A 451 -2.13 -12.55 -28.29
N GLU A 452 -0.95 -11.95 -28.38
CA GLU A 452 0.12 -12.40 -29.26
C GLU A 452 0.97 -13.47 -28.58
N SER A 453 1.15 -13.38 -27.26
CA SER A 453 1.77 -14.42 -26.46
C SER A 453 1.16 -14.46 -25.07
N VAL A 454 1.05 -15.66 -24.50
CA VAL A 454 0.62 -15.88 -23.11
C VAL A 454 1.56 -16.89 -22.46
N THR A 455 2.32 -16.45 -21.45
CA THR A 455 3.27 -17.31 -20.73
C THR A 455 2.89 -17.40 -19.26
N LEU A 456 2.58 -18.60 -18.78
CA LEU A 456 2.27 -18.85 -17.37
C LEU A 456 3.53 -18.86 -16.50
N ALA A 457 3.41 -18.30 -15.30
CA ALA A 457 4.43 -18.41 -14.27
C ALA A 457 4.60 -19.87 -13.80
N SER A 458 5.82 -20.22 -13.35
CA SER A 458 6.12 -21.57 -12.85
C SER A 458 5.63 -21.83 -11.42
N SER A 459 5.08 -20.82 -10.75
CA SER A 459 4.59 -20.90 -9.37
C SER A 459 3.40 -19.98 -9.19
N LYS A 460 2.63 -20.25 -8.13
CA LYS A 460 1.52 -19.40 -7.73
C LYS A 460 2.02 -18.18 -6.96
N ASN A 461 1.37 -17.05 -7.17
CA ASN A 461 1.47 -15.86 -6.36
C ASN A 461 0.07 -15.53 -5.82
N GLU A 462 -0.09 -15.43 -4.49
CA GLU A 462 -1.40 -15.26 -3.83
C GLU A 462 -2.48 -16.25 -4.34
N GLY A 463 -2.09 -17.52 -4.52
CA GLY A 463 -2.98 -18.58 -5.00
C GLY A 463 -3.22 -18.62 -6.51
N VAL A 464 -2.74 -17.62 -7.27
CA VAL A 464 -2.95 -17.50 -8.73
C VAL A 464 -1.67 -17.81 -9.51
N VAL A 465 -1.77 -18.61 -10.57
CA VAL A 465 -0.68 -18.72 -11.56
C VAL A 465 -0.80 -17.51 -12.48
N GLU A 466 0.13 -16.56 -12.39
CA GLU A 466 0.07 -15.34 -13.20
C GLU A 466 0.47 -15.61 -14.67
N SER A 467 -0.06 -14.80 -15.58
CA SER A 467 0.21 -14.81 -17.02
C SER A 467 1.00 -13.56 -17.43
N THR A 468 2.12 -13.74 -18.13
CA THR A 468 2.76 -12.65 -18.88
C THR A 468 2.16 -12.62 -20.28
N ILE A 469 1.58 -11.49 -20.67
CA ILE A 469 0.81 -11.35 -21.90
C ILE A 469 1.44 -10.24 -22.76
N THR A 470 1.54 -10.46 -24.07
CA THR A 470 1.75 -9.40 -25.07
C THR A 470 0.55 -9.36 -26.00
N THR A 471 0.24 -8.19 -26.58
CA THR A 471 -0.89 -8.07 -27.51
C THR A 471 -0.52 -7.35 -28.79
N THR A 472 -1.22 -7.73 -29.86
CA THR A 472 -1.31 -6.94 -31.10
C THR A 472 -2.63 -6.17 -31.13
N THR A 473 -2.69 -5.13 -31.94
CA THR A 473 -3.87 -4.26 -32.04
C THR A 473 -4.45 -4.25 -33.44
N SER A 474 -5.78 -4.19 -33.54
CA SER A 474 -6.49 -3.94 -34.78
C SER A 474 -7.66 -2.99 -34.54
N ARG A 475 -8.14 -2.33 -35.60
CA ARG A 475 -9.35 -1.51 -35.53
C ARG A 475 -10.46 -2.15 -36.35
N ARG A 476 -11.62 -2.30 -35.74
CA ARG A 476 -12.81 -2.81 -36.42
C ARG A 476 -14.07 -2.38 -35.69
N THR A 477 -15.19 -2.44 -36.40
CA THR A 477 -16.50 -2.32 -35.78
C THR A 477 -16.75 -3.55 -34.90
N VAL A 478 -17.10 -3.30 -33.63
CA VAL A 478 -17.48 -4.33 -32.65
C VAL A 478 -18.95 -4.13 -32.26
N ARG A 479 -19.59 -5.21 -31.81
CA ARG A 479 -20.94 -5.17 -31.23
C ARG A 479 -20.90 -5.72 -29.82
N VAL A 480 -21.32 -4.91 -28.84
CA VAL A 480 -21.54 -5.34 -27.46
C VAL A 480 -23.02 -5.19 -27.15
N PRO A 481 -23.74 -6.29 -26.88
CA PRO A 481 -25.18 -6.22 -26.63
C PRO A 481 -25.56 -5.37 -25.42
N LYS A 482 -26.81 -4.89 -25.40
CA LYS A 482 -27.46 -4.29 -24.23
C LYS A 482 -27.17 -5.09 -22.96
N GLY A 483 -26.92 -4.37 -21.87
CA GLY A 483 -26.52 -4.93 -20.58
C GLY A 483 -25.01 -5.16 -20.45
N GLY A 484 -24.23 -4.93 -21.50
CA GLY A 484 -22.77 -4.77 -21.39
C GLY A 484 -22.38 -3.54 -20.56
N PHE A 485 -21.08 -3.31 -20.41
CA PHE A 485 -20.57 -2.26 -19.54
C PHE A 485 -19.75 -1.25 -20.34
N ARG A 486 -19.84 0.03 -19.95
CA ARG A 486 -19.01 1.13 -20.45
C ARG A 486 -18.32 1.81 -19.27
N VAL A 487 -17.00 1.87 -19.35
CA VAL A 487 -16.15 2.60 -18.40
C VAL A 487 -15.57 3.79 -19.13
N SER A 488 -16.16 4.97 -18.94
CA SER A 488 -15.59 6.22 -19.45
C SER A 488 -14.22 6.43 -18.80
N THR A 489 -13.21 6.85 -19.57
CA THR A 489 -11.95 7.27 -18.96
C THR A 489 -12.00 8.73 -18.52
N ARG A 490 -13.08 9.47 -18.80
CA ARG A 490 -13.33 10.84 -18.34
C ARG A 490 -13.82 10.87 -16.90
N GLN A 491 -13.02 10.34 -15.98
CA GLN A 491 -13.29 10.32 -14.54
C GLN A 491 -11.99 10.28 -13.73
N LYS A 492 -12.01 10.76 -12.49
CA LYS A 492 -10.81 10.85 -11.64
C LYS A 492 -10.19 9.47 -11.31
N ASN A 493 -11.01 8.43 -11.21
CA ASN A 493 -10.60 7.07 -10.86
C ASN A 493 -10.22 6.21 -12.09
N ALA A 494 -10.11 6.80 -13.29
CA ALA A 494 -9.83 6.07 -14.53
C ALA A 494 -8.48 5.33 -14.52
N ALA A 495 -7.53 5.74 -13.67
CA ALA A 495 -6.24 5.05 -13.54
C ALA A 495 -6.40 3.57 -13.13
N PHE A 496 -7.44 3.21 -12.36
CA PHE A 496 -7.76 1.80 -12.09
C PHE A 496 -8.12 1.03 -13.35
N ALA A 497 -8.90 1.63 -14.26
CA ALA A 497 -9.24 0.99 -15.53
C ALA A 497 -7.99 0.75 -16.38
N PHE A 498 -7.04 1.70 -16.40
CA PHE A 498 -5.79 1.55 -17.15
C PHE A 498 -4.96 0.38 -16.64
N VAL A 499 -4.82 0.23 -15.33
CA VAL A 499 -3.99 -0.84 -14.75
C VAL A 499 -4.69 -2.20 -14.74
N LEU A 500 -6.03 -2.24 -14.68
CA LEU A 500 -6.77 -3.50 -14.56
C LEU A 500 -7.24 -4.06 -15.90
N LEU A 501 -7.53 -3.20 -16.88
CA LEU A 501 -8.12 -3.62 -18.16
C LEU A 501 -7.11 -3.73 -19.30
N GLU A 502 -5.92 -3.12 -19.22
CA GLU A 502 -4.87 -3.33 -20.22
C GLU A 502 -4.14 -4.67 -19.96
N PRO A 503 -4.19 -5.67 -20.87
CA PRO A 503 -3.73 -7.03 -20.59
C PRO A 503 -2.28 -7.14 -20.12
N GLU A 504 -1.40 -6.31 -20.67
CA GLU A 504 0.04 -6.35 -20.36
C GLU A 504 0.38 -5.74 -18.99
N ASN A 505 -0.53 -5.00 -18.35
CA ASN A 505 -0.24 -4.37 -17.08
C ASN A 505 0.00 -5.42 -15.97
N ASN A 506 0.97 -5.14 -15.09
CA ASN A 506 1.37 -6.02 -13.99
C ASN A 506 0.30 -6.20 -12.89
N ALA A 507 -0.79 -5.44 -12.93
CA ALA A 507 -1.96 -5.60 -12.07
C ALA A 507 -3.22 -6.06 -12.84
N SER A 508 -3.11 -6.37 -14.14
CA SER A 508 -4.28 -6.60 -15.00
C SER A 508 -5.09 -7.83 -14.61
N LEU A 509 -6.40 -7.77 -14.83
CA LEU A 509 -7.28 -8.91 -14.61
C LEU A 509 -7.01 -10.07 -15.58
N ALA A 510 -6.37 -9.78 -16.73
CA ALA A 510 -5.87 -10.81 -17.64
C ALA A 510 -4.64 -11.53 -17.06
N ARG A 511 -3.68 -10.78 -16.49
CA ARG A 511 -2.49 -11.35 -15.83
C ARG A 511 -2.86 -12.32 -14.72
N TYR A 512 -3.91 -12.03 -13.96
CA TYR A 512 -4.37 -12.91 -12.89
C TYR A 512 -5.42 -13.94 -13.33
N ASN A 513 -5.61 -14.16 -14.64
CA ASN A 513 -6.52 -15.19 -15.14
C ASN A 513 -7.96 -15.01 -14.62
N VAL A 514 -8.36 -13.77 -14.36
CA VAL A 514 -9.77 -13.39 -14.17
C VAL A 514 -10.43 -13.26 -15.53
N ILE A 515 -9.73 -12.65 -16.49
CA ILE A 515 -10.04 -12.72 -17.92
C ILE A 515 -9.01 -13.67 -18.55
N ASN A 516 -9.39 -14.93 -18.72
CA ASN A 516 -8.50 -15.94 -19.30
C ASN A 516 -8.27 -15.70 -20.78
N LEU A 517 -7.02 -15.86 -21.23
CA LEU A 517 -6.60 -15.75 -22.62
C LEU A 517 -5.61 -16.86 -22.95
N GLU A 518 -5.73 -17.40 -24.16
CA GLU A 518 -4.72 -18.19 -24.85
C GLU A 518 -4.07 -17.36 -25.97
N GLU A 519 -2.95 -17.84 -26.51
CA GLU A 519 -2.32 -17.21 -27.68
C GLU A 519 -3.27 -17.22 -28.89
N GLY A 520 -3.48 -16.05 -29.49
CA GLY A 520 -4.42 -15.83 -30.59
C GLY A 520 -5.82 -15.39 -30.15
N ASP A 521 -6.14 -15.43 -28.84
CA ASP A 521 -7.45 -15.01 -28.36
C ASP A 521 -7.67 -13.51 -28.51
N GLU A 522 -8.89 -13.16 -28.93
CA GLU A 522 -9.37 -11.79 -28.86
C GLU A 522 -9.70 -11.40 -27.42
N TYR A 523 -9.14 -10.29 -26.95
CA TYR A 523 -9.43 -9.77 -25.62
C TYR A 523 -10.83 -9.14 -25.57
N PRO A 524 -11.69 -9.51 -24.59
CA PRO A 524 -13.10 -9.12 -24.57
C PRO A 524 -13.37 -7.71 -24.02
N VAL A 525 -12.33 -6.89 -23.84
CA VAL A 525 -12.45 -5.49 -23.45
C VAL A 525 -11.96 -4.61 -24.59
N PHE A 526 -12.89 -3.88 -25.20
CA PHE A 526 -12.64 -3.06 -26.38
C PHE A 526 -12.33 -1.61 -25.99
N ARG A 527 -11.37 -1.00 -26.68
CA ARG A 527 -10.92 0.38 -26.45
C ARG A 527 -11.55 1.31 -27.48
N VAL A 528 -12.50 2.13 -27.05
CA VAL A 528 -13.09 3.17 -27.90
C VAL A 528 -12.19 4.40 -27.86
N LEU A 529 -11.70 4.87 -29.01
CA LEU A 529 -10.74 5.98 -29.10
C LEU A 529 -11.43 7.32 -29.39
N ALA A 530 -10.74 8.43 -29.10
CA ALA A 530 -11.25 9.78 -29.32
C ALA A 530 -11.43 10.11 -30.82
N GLY A 531 -12.47 10.88 -31.16
CA GLY A 531 -12.75 11.32 -32.53
C GLY A 531 -13.61 10.37 -33.37
N GLN A 532 -14.44 9.56 -32.70
CA GLN A 532 -15.46 8.71 -33.30
C GLN A 532 -16.86 9.16 -32.91
#